data_AF-A0A6V8DSJ1-F1
#
_entry.id   AF-A0A6V8DSJ1-F1
#
_cell.length_a   1.000
_cell.length_b   1.000
_cell.length_c   1.000
_cell.angle_alpha   90.00
_cell.angle_beta   90.00
_cell.angle_gamma   90.00
#
_symmetry.space_group_name_H-M   'P 1'
#
loop_
_entity.id
_entity.type
_entity.pdbx_description
1 polymer ?
#
loop_
_entity_poly.entity_id
_entity_poly.type
_entity_poly.pdbx_seq_one_letter_code
_entity_poly.pdbx_strand_id
1 'polypeptide(L)'
;MLANLHSKQFALEQQFNSGSAETTYKMTNRPTAPGVIQTHTGRSKNIMKRTRNKSRMIVMVIFIAFVFTSPTVQEASIAQFAAVKESVLLQAAPFHLYPIETTYSVAKTIEVVNNGGEGYLMENIVIPPDVRSLNGSNTHFEYTDDSLAMPTQSVQKITALTMTIDNTEVFNIPLNGLPTRTVEDKIITNNGHELWWPGSGDGNDFCSVGACVKVKLNLDPGQSSSFVFTITLTSTAYSWWDSGRVDSRINGIDSGISMDNSGTFDDVSLRDAFGDAQQYRSAKWYDRGVSPVLDSRSLGGWAINAQHEEVIEVANQISQSLPEGETDNAYGYARAAFDYLHKHATYDKQAPIIARSGPECLAAGTGDCDEQTNAFLSLLRVKNLP
;
A
#
# COMPACT_ATOMS: atom_id res chain seq x y z
N MET A 1 28.60 -43.27 -0.73
CA MET A 1 29.72 -42.39 -1.14
C MET A 1 29.29 -41.66 -2.40
N LEU A 2 28.67 -40.50 -2.26
CA LEU A 2 28.29 -39.61 -3.36
C LEU A 2 28.85 -38.24 -3.01
N ALA A 3 29.69 -37.73 -3.90
CA ALA A 3 30.54 -36.59 -3.69
C ALA A 3 29.72 -35.30 -3.60
N ASN A 4 30.06 -34.55 -2.55
CA ASN A 4 29.84 -33.13 -2.35
C ASN A 4 30.10 -32.31 -3.63
N LEU A 5 29.15 -31.47 -4.01
CA LEU A 5 29.42 -30.24 -4.77
C LEU A 5 28.65 -29.10 -4.11
N HIS A 6 29.27 -28.52 -3.09
CA HIS A 6 28.97 -27.19 -2.61
C HIS A 6 29.34 -26.18 -3.69
N SER A 7 28.38 -25.35 -4.12
CA SER A 7 28.68 -24.07 -4.74
C SER A 7 27.57 -23.08 -4.39
N LYS A 8 27.89 -22.13 -3.49
CA LYS A 8 27.04 -20.98 -3.15
C LYS A 8 26.89 -19.97 -4.30
N GLN A 9 27.45 -20.25 -5.49
CA GLN A 9 27.47 -19.32 -6.62
C GLN A 9 26.41 -19.60 -7.69
N PHE A 10 25.82 -20.80 -7.74
CA PHE A 10 24.88 -21.15 -8.80
C PHE A 10 23.58 -20.32 -8.75
N ALA A 11 23.16 -19.88 -7.56
CA ALA A 11 21.98 -19.03 -7.38
C ALA A 11 22.21 -17.57 -7.83
N LEU A 12 23.46 -17.09 -7.84
CA LEU A 12 23.79 -15.72 -8.24
C LEU A 12 23.87 -15.55 -9.77
N GLU A 13 24.13 -16.64 -10.51
CA GLU A 13 24.26 -16.60 -11.98
C GLU A 13 22.93 -16.53 -12.73
N GLN A 14 21.79 -16.84 -12.08
CA GLN A 14 20.46 -16.74 -12.69
C GLN A 14 19.83 -15.34 -12.66
N GLN A 15 20.38 -14.38 -11.91
CA GLN A 15 19.77 -13.05 -11.81
C GLN A 15 19.78 -12.24 -13.13
N PHE A 16 20.52 -12.68 -14.16
CA PHE A 16 20.64 -11.93 -15.41
C PHE A 16 20.41 -12.73 -16.70
N ASN A 17 19.87 -13.96 -16.65
CA ASN A 17 19.55 -14.69 -17.89
C ASN A 17 18.48 -15.78 -17.70
N SER A 18 17.43 -15.76 -18.52
CA SER A 18 16.33 -16.73 -18.52
C SER A 18 16.55 -17.86 -19.54
N GLY A 19 17.77 -18.41 -19.62
CA GLY A 19 18.18 -19.39 -20.63
C GLY A 19 18.72 -20.72 -20.06
N SER A 20 18.96 -21.71 -20.92
CA SER A 20 19.53 -23.01 -20.53
C SER A 20 21.01 -22.89 -20.10
N ALA A 21 21.52 -23.89 -19.37
CA ALA A 21 22.91 -23.90 -18.85
C ALA A 21 23.97 -23.63 -19.94
N GLU A 22 23.75 -24.08 -21.18
CA GLU A 22 24.66 -23.84 -22.31
C GLU A 22 24.75 -22.36 -22.74
N THR A 23 23.72 -21.58 -22.43
CA THR A 23 23.61 -20.14 -22.75
C THR A 23 24.01 -19.23 -21.59
N THR A 24 24.37 -19.81 -20.45
CA THR A 24 24.85 -19.09 -19.27
C THR A 24 26.28 -18.59 -19.50
N TYR A 25 26.61 -17.43 -18.96
CA TYR A 25 27.92 -16.82 -19.12
C TYR A 25 28.82 -17.15 -17.94
N LYS A 26 30.06 -17.51 -18.22
CA LYS A 26 31.15 -17.69 -17.26
C LYS A 26 32.25 -16.65 -17.49
N MET A 27 33.04 -16.39 -16.44
CA MET A 27 34.24 -15.56 -16.57
C MET A 27 35.24 -16.21 -17.54
N THR A 28 35.99 -15.37 -18.26
CA THR A 28 37.03 -15.86 -19.18
C THR A 28 38.22 -16.42 -18.39
N ASN A 29 38.78 -17.54 -18.83
CA ASN A 29 39.93 -18.19 -18.15
C ASN A 29 41.22 -17.34 -18.11
N ARG A 30 41.28 -16.23 -18.85
CA ARG A 30 42.38 -15.26 -18.83
C ARG A 30 41.81 -13.88 -18.51
N PRO A 31 42.57 -12.99 -17.85
CA PRO A 31 42.13 -11.63 -17.61
C PRO A 31 41.87 -10.94 -18.96
N THR A 32 40.62 -10.51 -19.16
CA THR A 32 40.18 -9.81 -20.37
C THR A 32 39.65 -8.42 -20.01
N ALA A 33 39.49 -7.56 -21.02
CA ALA A 33 38.95 -6.23 -20.83
C ALA A 33 37.54 -6.27 -20.18
N PRO A 34 37.17 -5.25 -19.38
CA PRO A 34 35.89 -5.19 -18.68
C PRO A 34 34.70 -5.45 -19.62
N GLY A 35 33.77 -6.30 -19.16
CA GLY A 35 32.55 -6.62 -19.90
C GLY A 35 32.68 -7.75 -20.93
N VAL A 36 33.84 -8.42 -21.05
CA VAL A 36 33.99 -9.61 -21.89
C VAL A 36 33.76 -10.88 -21.05
N ILE A 37 32.78 -11.68 -21.45
CA ILE A 37 32.41 -12.96 -20.81
C ILE A 37 32.41 -14.09 -21.84
N GLN A 38 32.57 -15.33 -21.40
CA GLN A 38 32.51 -16.51 -22.27
C GLN A 38 31.25 -17.32 -22.00
N THR A 39 30.67 -17.95 -23.00
CA THR A 39 29.63 -18.97 -22.79
C THR A 39 30.26 -20.29 -22.37
N HIS A 40 29.46 -21.22 -21.81
CA HIS A 40 29.95 -22.58 -21.51
C HIS A 40 30.44 -23.33 -22.76
N THR A 41 29.98 -22.94 -23.95
CA THR A 41 30.44 -23.40 -25.27
C THR A 41 31.75 -22.75 -25.76
N GLY A 42 32.38 -21.87 -24.95
CA GLY A 42 33.70 -21.28 -25.23
C GLY A 42 33.69 -19.99 -26.07
N ARG A 43 32.51 -19.45 -26.41
CA ARG A 43 32.37 -18.27 -27.26
C ARG A 43 32.47 -16.99 -26.43
N SER A 44 33.39 -16.08 -26.76
CA SER A 44 33.56 -14.80 -26.07
C SER A 44 32.58 -13.74 -26.58
N LYS A 45 31.90 -13.03 -25.67
CA LYS A 45 30.94 -11.96 -25.97
C LYS A 45 31.21 -10.76 -25.08
N ASN A 46 31.17 -9.55 -25.64
CA ASN A 46 31.24 -8.32 -24.86
C ASN A 46 29.82 -7.84 -24.53
N ILE A 47 29.41 -7.94 -23.27
CA ILE A 47 28.09 -7.53 -22.79
C ILE A 47 27.94 -6.02 -22.62
N MET A 48 29.03 -5.27 -22.54
CA MET A 48 29.00 -3.81 -22.47
C MET A 48 28.77 -3.16 -23.85
N LYS A 49 28.98 -3.91 -24.94
CA LYS A 49 28.66 -3.44 -26.30
C LYS A 49 27.16 -3.61 -26.60
N ARG A 50 26.32 -2.75 -26.00
CA ARG A 50 24.87 -2.70 -26.25
C ARG A 50 24.59 -2.08 -27.63
N THR A 51 24.65 -2.87 -28.70
CA THR A 51 24.10 -2.43 -30.00
C THR A 51 22.58 -2.37 -29.89
N ARG A 52 22.03 -1.16 -29.76
CA ARG A 52 20.59 -0.89 -29.84
C ARG A 52 20.08 -1.36 -31.21
N ASN A 53 19.53 -2.57 -31.28
CA ASN A 53 18.88 -3.07 -32.49
C ASN A 53 17.52 -2.38 -32.66
N LYS A 54 17.52 -1.25 -33.37
CA LYS A 54 16.33 -0.44 -33.69
C LYS A 54 15.22 -1.25 -34.38
N SER A 55 15.55 -2.35 -35.06
CA SER A 55 14.60 -3.24 -35.74
C SER A 55 13.66 -3.99 -34.77
N ARG A 56 14.14 -4.41 -33.59
CA ARG A 56 13.29 -5.10 -32.60
C ARG A 56 12.26 -4.16 -31.97
N MET A 57 12.60 -2.88 -31.82
CA MET A 57 11.70 -1.87 -31.27
C MET A 57 10.55 -1.54 -32.23
N ILE A 58 10.84 -1.50 -33.54
CA ILE A 58 9.82 -1.27 -34.58
C ILE A 58 8.83 -2.43 -34.66
N VAL A 59 9.29 -3.68 -34.60
CA VAL A 59 8.40 -4.86 -34.61
C VAL A 59 7.47 -4.86 -33.39
N MET A 60 7.97 -4.47 -32.22
CA MET A 60 7.16 -4.40 -31.00
C MET A 60 6.10 -3.29 -31.07
N VAL A 61 6.44 -2.12 -31.64
CA VAL A 61 5.48 -1.02 -31.84
C VAL A 61 4.39 -1.40 -32.85
N ILE A 62 4.75 -2.07 -33.94
CA ILE A 62 3.79 -2.56 -34.94
C ILE A 62 2.85 -3.61 -34.32
N PHE A 63 3.38 -4.50 -33.48
CA PHE A 63 2.58 -5.51 -32.79
C PHE A 63 1.60 -4.87 -31.78
N ILE A 64 2.05 -3.88 -31.01
CA ILE A 64 1.19 -3.13 -30.09
C ILE A 64 0.07 -2.42 -30.86
N ALA A 65 0.39 -1.75 -31.96
CA ALA A 65 -0.61 -1.11 -32.82
C ALA A 65 -1.65 -2.13 -33.34
N PHE A 66 -1.20 -3.30 -33.79
CA PHE A 66 -2.07 -4.36 -34.31
C PHE A 66 -3.05 -4.90 -33.25
N VAL A 67 -2.58 -5.13 -32.02
CA VAL A 67 -3.40 -5.56 -30.88
C VAL A 67 -4.45 -4.49 -30.52
N PHE A 68 -4.10 -3.20 -30.57
CA PHE A 68 -5.06 -2.13 -30.28
C PHE A 68 -6.11 -1.91 -31.39
N THR A 69 -5.82 -2.29 -32.63
CA THR A 69 -6.73 -2.09 -33.78
C THR A 69 -7.63 -3.29 -34.12
N SER A 70 -7.38 -4.47 -33.55
CA SER A 70 -8.13 -5.69 -33.89
C SER A 70 -8.93 -6.23 -32.68
N PRO A 71 -10.27 -6.12 -32.70
CA PRO A 71 -11.12 -6.59 -31.58
C PRO A 71 -10.98 -8.08 -31.29
N THR A 72 -10.81 -8.91 -32.33
CA THR A 72 -10.65 -10.36 -32.21
C THR A 72 -9.33 -10.77 -31.57
N VAL A 73 -8.29 -9.94 -31.69
CA VAL A 73 -7.00 -10.15 -31.03
C VAL A 73 -7.04 -9.66 -29.59
N GLN A 74 -7.79 -8.59 -29.28
CA GLN A 74 -7.97 -8.11 -27.90
C GLN A 74 -8.56 -9.21 -27.01
N GLU A 75 -9.66 -9.85 -27.42
CA GLU A 75 -10.31 -10.89 -26.61
C GLU A 75 -9.41 -12.11 -26.34
N ALA A 76 -8.62 -12.55 -27.33
CA ALA A 76 -7.72 -13.68 -27.18
C ALA A 76 -6.42 -13.34 -26.42
N SER A 77 -6.02 -12.06 -26.41
CA SER A 77 -4.73 -11.64 -25.84
C SER A 77 -4.84 -10.94 -24.50
N ILE A 78 -6.01 -10.49 -24.02
CA ILE A 78 -6.14 -9.76 -22.73
C ILE A 78 -5.48 -10.50 -21.56
N ALA A 79 -5.64 -11.82 -21.45
CA ALA A 79 -5.02 -12.61 -20.38
C ALA A 79 -3.48 -12.70 -20.51
N GLN A 80 -2.96 -12.84 -21.74
CA GLN A 80 -1.51 -12.88 -21.99
C GLN A 80 -0.88 -11.47 -21.96
N PHE A 81 -1.64 -10.45 -22.34
CA PHE A 81 -1.24 -9.05 -22.33
C PHE A 81 -1.21 -8.49 -20.92
N ALA A 82 -2.06 -8.97 -19.99
CA ALA A 82 -1.94 -8.67 -18.57
C ALA A 82 -0.60 -9.17 -18.01
N ALA A 83 -0.24 -10.43 -18.27
CA ALA A 83 1.04 -11.02 -17.82
C ALA A 83 2.28 -10.39 -18.50
N VAL A 84 2.16 -10.03 -19.79
CA VAL A 84 3.24 -9.33 -20.52
C VAL A 84 3.34 -7.86 -20.10
N LYS A 85 2.22 -7.17 -19.84
CA LYS A 85 2.22 -5.80 -19.33
C LYS A 85 2.81 -5.74 -17.93
N GLU A 86 2.51 -6.70 -17.06
CA GLU A 86 3.09 -6.82 -15.73
C GLU A 86 4.60 -7.11 -15.81
N SER A 87 5.04 -8.06 -16.64
CA SER A 87 6.48 -8.35 -16.82
C SER A 87 7.27 -7.26 -17.54
N VAL A 88 6.67 -6.55 -18.50
CA VAL A 88 7.27 -5.40 -19.18
C VAL A 88 7.27 -4.16 -18.27
N LEU A 89 6.24 -3.94 -17.45
CA LEU A 89 6.24 -2.88 -16.42
C LEU A 89 7.23 -3.21 -15.31
N LEU A 90 7.35 -4.47 -14.88
CA LEU A 90 8.36 -4.92 -13.92
C LEU A 90 9.79 -4.80 -14.49
N GLN A 91 10.00 -5.07 -15.78
CA GLN A 91 11.29 -4.85 -16.45
C GLN A 91 11.58 -3.38 -16.79
N ALA A 92 10.54 -2.57 -17.00
CA ALA A 92 10.62 -1.13 -17.26
C ALA A 92 10.47 -0.29 -15.99
N ALA A 93 10.38 -0.91 -14.81
CA ALA A 93 10.46 -0.24 -13.52
C ALA A 93 11.87 -0.29 -12.91
N PRO A 94 12.94 0.21 -13.57
CA PRO A 94 13.93 0.97 -12.83
C PRO A 94 13.47 2.43 -12.81
N PHE A 95 13.45 3.03 -11.62
CA PHE A 95 13.01 4.40 -11.33
C PHE A 95 11.49 4.58 -11.20
N HIS A 96 10.93 4.20 -10.04
CA HIS A 96 9.81 4.97 -9.53
C HIS A 96 10.29 6.43 -9.40
N LEU A 97 9.77 7.33 -10.24
CA LEU A 97 9.96 8.76 -10.06
C LEU A 97 9.04 9.17 -8.92
N TYR A 98 9.63 9.46 -7.79
CA TYR A 98 8.93 9.90 -6.60
C TYR A 98 8.82 11.44 -6.59
N PRO A 99 7.75 12.01 -6.00
CA PRO A 99 6.62 11.29 -5.40
C PRO A 99 5.76 10.58 -6.46
N ILE A 100 5.17 9.44 -6.09
CA ILE A 100 4.23 8.75 -6.97
C ILE A 100 2.88 9.45 -6.82
N GLU A 101 2.47 10.17 -7.84
CA GLU A 101 1.20 10.87 -7.89
C GLU A 101 0.24 10.20 -8.87
N THR A 102 -1.01 10.06 -8.45
CA THR A 102 -2.09 9.59 -9.31
C THR A 102 -3.34 10.42 -9.07
N THR A 103 -4.06 10.72 -10.15
CA THR A 103 -5.36 11.39 -10.07
C THR A 103 -6.43 10.44 -10.57
N TYR A 104 -7.45 10.23 -9.76
CA TYR A 104 -8.55 9.33 -10.07
C TYR A 104 -9.85 9.87 -9.50
N SER A 105 -10.96 9.33 -9.99
CA SER A 105 -12.29 9.66 -9.51
C SER A 105 -12.95 8.43 -8.88
N VAL A 106 -13.60 8.63 -7.74
CA VAL A 106 -14.43 7.64 -7.06
C VAL A 106 -15.87 8.10 -7.16
N ALA A 107 -16.76 7.23 -7.64
CA ALA A 107 -18.18 7.51 -7.78
C ALA A 107 -18.99 6.64 -6.83
N LYS A 108 -19.91 7.26 -6.09
CA LYS A 108 -20.97 6.57 -5.34
C LYS A 108 -22.28 6.75 -6.09
N THR A 109 -22.80 5.66 -6.63
CA THR A 109 -24.10 5.61 -7.30
C THR A 109 -25.16 5.11 -6.32
N ILE A 110 -26.28 5.82 -6.23
CA ILE A 110 -27.47 5.38 -5.51
C ILE A 110 -28.63 5.34 -6.49
N GLU A 111 -29.26 4.17 -6.58
CA GLU A 111 -30.44 3.92 -7.39
C GLU A 111 -31.61 3.63 -6.46
N VAL A 112 -32.76 4.25 -6.75
CA VAL A 112 -33.92 4.23 -5.87
C VAL A 112 -35.16 3.96 -6.69
N VAL A 113 -36.04 3.13 -6.15
CA VAL A 113 -37.35 2.83 -6.74
C VAL A 113 -38.40 3.00 -5.66
N ASN A 114 -39.43 3.80 -5.94
CA ASN A 114 -40.58 3.94 -5.05
C ASN A 114 -41.64 2.88 -5.38
N ASN A 115 -41.67 1.80 -4.59
CA ASN A 115 -42.69 0.75 -4.69
C ASN A 115 -43.94 1.02 -3.84
N GLY A 116 -44.02 2.18 -3.20
CA GLY A 116 -45.09 2.57 -2.28
C GLY A 116 -45.95 3.73 -2.80
N GLY A 117 -46.56 4.46 -1.88
CA GLY A 117 -47.28 5.71 -2.16
C GLY A 117 -46.32 6.88 -2.38
N GLU A 118 -46.87 8.10 -2.50
CA GLU A 118 -46.05 9.31 -2.62
C GLU A 118 -45.03 9.41 -1.48
N GLY A 119 -43.77 9.71 -1.82
CA GLY A 119 -42.69 9.77 -0.86
C GLY A 119 -41.42 10.41 -1.43
N TYR A 120 -40.41 10.53 -0.58
CA TYR A 120 -39.10 11.00 -0.98
C TYR A 120 -38.01 10.20 -0.28
N LEU A 121 -36.85 10.08 -0.94
CA LEU A 121 -35.62 9.69 -0.27
C LEU A 121 -34.85 10.96 0.12
N MET A 122 -34.28 10.97 1.32
CA MET A 122 -33.38 12.01 1.79
C MET A 122 -32.04 11.39 2.17
N GLU A 123 -30.96 11.85 1.54
CA GLU A 123 -29.59 11.38 1.79
C GLU A 123 -28.68 12.53 2.19
N ASN A 124 -27.83 12.28 3.19
CA ASN A 124 -26.82 13.21 3.67
C ASN A 124 -25.43 12.62 3.36
N ILE A 125 -24.71 13.20 2.41
CA ILE A 125 -23.42 12.69 1.93
C ILE A 125 -22.32 13.62 2.42
N VAL A 126 -21.44 13.10 3.26
CA VAL A 126 -20.30 13.88 3.79
C VAL A 126 -19.40 14.33 2.65
N ILE A 127 -19.03 15.61 2.65
CA ILE A 127 -17.98 16.16 1.80
C ILE A 127 -16.66 15.72 2.42
N PRO A 128 -15.86 14.88 1.73
CA PRO A 128 -14.61 14.41 2.29
C PRO A 128 -13.64 15.60 2.43
N PRO A 129 -12.80 15.63 3.49
CA PRO A 129 -11.72 16.60 3.61
C PRO A 129 -10.46 16.11 2.87
N ASP A 130 -9.53 17.01 2.63
CA ASP A 130 -8.16 16.64 2.24
C ASP A 130 -7.52 15.79 3.34
N VAL A 131 -6.77 14.75 2.95
CA VAL A 131 -6.08 13.86 3.88
C VAL A 131 -4.61 14.23 3.97
N ARG A 132 -4.15 14.41 5.20
CA ARG A 132 -2.75 14.63 5.53
C ARG A 132 -2.13 13.40 6.14
N SER A 133 -0.81 13.36 6.10
CA SER A 133 0.04 12.26 6.59
C SER A 133 0.00 12.07 8.11
N LEU A 134 -0.53 13.02 8.87
CA LEU A 134 -0.92 12.84 10.27
C LEU A 134 -2.30 13.48 10.49
N ASN A 135 -3.25 12.68 10.96
CA ASN A 135 -4.61 13.16 11.21
C ASN A 135 -4.66 14.09 12.43
N GLY A 136 -5.44 15.17 12.34
CA GLY A 136 -5.66 16.10 13.46
C GLY A 136 -4.47 17.00 13.82
N SER A 137 -3.34 16.93 13.09
CA SER A 137 -2.16 17.75 13.35
C SER A 137 -1.65 18.43 12.08
N ASN A 138 -1.16 19.66 12.24
CA ASN A 138 -0.45 20.39 11.18
C ASN A 138 1.05 20.12 11.19
N THR A 139 1.54 19.40 12.20
CA THR A 139 2.95 19.16 12.47
C THR A 139 3.24 17.67 12.58
N HIS A 140 4.22 17.20 11.82
CA HIS A 140 4.73 15.83 11.84
C HIS A 140 5.67 15.56 13.01
N PHE A 141 6.70 16.38 13.12
CA PHE A 141 7.74 16.27 14.16
C PHE A 141 7.94 17.64 14.79
N GLU A 142 7.92 17.66 16.11
CA GLU A 142 8.38 18.79 16.92
C GLU A 142 9.72 18.41 17.51
N TYR A 143 10.71 19.27 17.32
CA TYR A 143 12.06 19.01 17.78
C TYR A 143 12.27 19.64 19.17
N THR A 144 13.10 18.99 20.00
CA THR A 144 13.40 19.43 21.37
C THR A 144 14.51 20.48 21.44
N ASP A 145 15.10 20.83 20.29
CA ASP A 145 16.21 21.76 20.13
C ASP A 145 15.78 23.15 19.66
N ASP A 146 14.49 23.48 19.83
CA ASP A 146 13.83 24.72 19.37
C ASP A 146 13.85 24.94 17.84
N SER A 147 14.23 23.92 17.04
CA SER A 147 14.14 24.03 15.58
C SER A 147 12.69 24.02 15.08
N LEU A 148 12.50 24.54 13.86
CA LEU A 148 11.16 24.65 13.26
C LEU A 148 10.54 23.27 13.08
N ALA A 149 9.35 23.11 13.63
CA ALA A 149 8.61 21.87 13.53
C ALA A 149 8.28 21.51 12.07
N MET A 150 8.38 20.23 11.73
CA MET A 150 8.15 19.76 10.37
C MET A 150 6.64 19.75 10.08
N PRO A 151 6.15 20.41 9.01
CA PRO A 151 4.72 20.43 8.70
C PRO A 151 4.23 19.09 8.14
N THR A 152 2.95 18.77 8.35
CA THR A 152 2.32 17.61 7.72
C THR A 152 2.22 17.73 6.20
N GLN A 153 2.34 16.61 5.51
CA GLN A 153 2.32 16.51 4.05
C GLN A 153 0.92 16.12 3.55
N SER A 154 0.57 16.57 2.35
CA SER A 154 -0.71 16.27 1.71
C SER A 154 -0.65 14.89 1.07
N VAL A 155 -1.44 13.93 1.55
CA VAL A 155 -1.49 12.56 1.01
C VAL A 155 -2.61 12.42 -0.01
N GLN A 156 -3.76 13.04 0.25
CA GLN A 156 -4.86 13.10 -0.72
C GLN A 156 -5.42 14.51 -0.74
N LYS A 157 -5.57 15.04 -1.95
CA LYS A 157 -6.16 16.34 -2.19
C LYS A 157 -7.35 16.20 -3.11
N ILE A 158 -8.51 16.65 -2.65
CA ILE A 158 -9.73 16.63 -3.44
C ILE A 158 -9.66 17.82 -4.40
N THR A 159 -9.88 17.56 -5.68
CA THR A 159 -9.76 18.56 -6.74
C THR A 159 -11.10 18.90 -7.37
N ALA A 160 -12.07 17.99 -7.33
CA ALA A 160 -13.44 18.26 -7.75
C ALA A 160 -14.46 17.39 -7.02
N LEU A 161 -15.65 17.93 -6.81
CA LEU A 161 -16.83 17.21 -6.33
C LEU A 161 -17.98 17.51 -7.28
N THR A 162 -18.62 16.47 -7.80
CA THR A 162 -19.80 16.62 -8.65
C THR A 162 -20.92 15.71 -8.21
N MET A 163 -22.15 16.16 -8.43
CA MET A 163 -23.36 15.37 -8.25
C MET A 163 -24.09 15.30 -9.58
N THR A 164 -24.36 14.10 -10.07
CA THR A 164 -25.21 13.89 -11.24
C THR A 164 -26.54 13.30 -10.78
N ILE A 165 -27.66 13.94 -11.09
CA ILE A 165 -29.00 13.41 -10.80
C ILE A 165 -29.64 12.94 -12.11
N ASP A 166 -30.28 11.77 -12.08
CA ASP A 166 -30.92 11.10 -13.22
C ASP A 166 -30.02 10.99 -14.46
N ASN A 167 -28.71 10.85 -14.26
CA ASN A 167 -27.69 10.78 -15.32
C ASN A 167 -27.72 11.94 -16.34
N THR A 168 -28.36 13.07 -16.00
CA THR A 168 -28.61 14.17 -16.94
C THR A 168 -28.16 15.51 -16.41
N GLU A 169 -28.46 15.82 -15.15
CA GLU A 169 -28.14 17.10 -14.53
C GLU A 169 -26.89 16.99 -13.64
N VAL A 170 -25.83 17.74 -13.98
CA VAL A 170 -24.55 17.73 -13.25
C VAL A 170 -24.39 19.02 -12.47
N PHE A 171 -24.11 18.89 -11.17
CA PHE A 171 -23.91 19.99 -10.24
C PHE A 171 -22.49 19.96 -9.65
N ASN A 172 -21.80 21.10 -9.67
CA ASN A 172 -20.51 21.25 -9.02
C ASN A 172 -20.70 21.59 -7.55
N ILE A 173 -20.12 20.79 -6.67
CA ILE A 173 -20.17 20.98 -5.23
C ILE A 173 -18.85 21.61 -4.78
N PRO A 174 -18.86 22.64 -3.91
CA PRO A 174 -17.62 23.21 -3.41
C PRO A 174 -16.85 22.23 -2.52
N LEU A 175 -15.52 22.21 -2.65
CA LEU A 175 -14.61 21.22 -2.03
C LEU A 175 -14.71 21.12 -0.50
N ASN A 176 -15.16 22.18 0.17
CA ASN A 176 -15.36 22.23 1.62
C ASN A 176 -16.80 22.61 2.00
N GLY A 177 -17.74 22.53 1.05
CA GLY A 177 -19.10 23.03 1.23
C GLY A 177 -19.21 24.56 1.34
N LEU A 178 -18.15 25.30 0.97
CA LEU A 178 -18.10 26.76 0.98
C LEU A 178 -18.01 27.33 -0.44
N PRO A 179 -18.86 28.31 -0.83
CA PRO A 179 -19.92 28.92 -0.04
C PRO A 179 -21.05 27.92 0.26
N THR A 180 -21.64 28.03 1.45
CA THR A 180 -22.78 27.18 1.86
C THR A 180 -24.02 27.49 1.03
N ARG A 181 -24.89 26.50 0.88
CA ARG A 181 -26.20 26.63 0.27
C ARG A 181 -27.24 26.06 1.23
N THR A 182 -28.05 26.94 1.83
CA THR A 182 -29.08 26.56 2.80
C THR A 182 -30.27 25.88 2.11
N VAL A 183 -31.26 25.44 2.89
CA VAL A 183 -32.47 24.82 2.36
C VAL A 183 -33.32 25.81 1.55
N GLU A 184 -33.28 27.10 1.86
CA GLU A 184 -33.97 28.16 1.13
C GLU A 184 -33.38 28.38 -0.26
N ASP A 185 -32.07 28.19 -0.41
CA ASP A 185 -31.31 28.38 -1.66
C ASP A 185 -31.08 27.06 -2.42
N LYS A 186 -31.85 26.01 -2.08
CA LYS A 186 -31.69 24.68 -2.68
C LYS A 186 -31.88 24.72 -4.20
N ILE A 187 -31.12 23.89 -4.88
CA ILE A 187 -31.28 23.63 -6.30
C ILE A 187 -32.44 22.68 -6.47
N ILE A 188 -33.35 23.01 -7.38
CA ILE A 188 -34.46 22.13 -7.78
C ILE A 188 -34.18 21.68 -9.21
N THR A 189 -34.13 20.36 -9.43
CA THR A 189 -33.93 19.76 -10.76
C THR A 189 -35.19 19.87 -11.61
N ASN A 190 -35.10 19.56 -12.90
CA ASN A 190 -36.29 19.55 -13.78
C ASN A 190 -37.34 18.53 -13.33
N ASN A 191 -36.91 17.42 -12.71
CA ASN A 191 -37.77 16.38 -12.15
C ASN A 191 -38.22 16.69 -10.71
N GLY A 192 -37.94 17.89 -10.20
CA GLY A 192 -38.37 18.33 -8.87
C GLY A 192 -37.55 17.77 -7.72
N HIS A 193 -36.40 17.13 -7.96
CA HIS A 193 -35.49 16.71 -6.91
C HIS A 193 -34.75 17.93 -6.32
N GLU A 194 -34.31 17.84 -5.07
CA GLU A 194 -33.71 18.97 -4.35
C GLU A 194 -32.27 18.66 -3.94
N LEU A 195 -31.38 19.64 -4.07
CA LEU A 195 -29.95 19.53 -3.76
C LEU A 195 -29.43 20.78 -3.05
N TRP A 196 -28.77 20.62 -1.90
CA TRP A 196 -28.14 21.73 -1.16
C TRP A 196 -26.99 21.26 -0.25
N TRP A 197 -26.25 22.19 0.36
CA TRP A 197 -25.12 21.89 1.25
C TRP A 197 -25.04 22.96 2.36
N PRO A 198 -25.75 22.74 3.48
CA PRO A 198 -26.07 23.80 4.44
C PRO A 198 -24.91 24.19 5.37
N GLY A 199 -23.79 23.47 5.31
CA GLY A 199 -22.71 23.58 6.30
C GLY A 199 -22.93 22.70 7.53
N SER A 200 -22.03 22.81 8.51
CA SER A 200 -22.05 21.97 9.72
C SER A 200 -22.81 22.65 10.85
N GLY A 201 -23.60 21.90 11.61
CA GLY A 201 -24.39 22.43 12.72
C GLY A 201 -25.45 21.44 13.22
N ASP A 202 -26.22 21.88 14.21
CA ASP A 202 -27.28 21.08 14.83
C ASP A 202 -28.64 21.32 14.17
N GLY A 203 -29.47 20.27 14.14
CA GLY A 203 -30.83 20.31 13.59
C GLY A 203 -30.94 19.81 12.16
N ASN A 204 -32.18 19.66 11.70
CA ASN A 204 -32.49 19.01 10.41
C ASN A 204 -32.02 19.82 9.20
N ASP A 205 -31.77 21.11 9.37
CA ASP A 205 -31.32 21.99 8.29
C ASP A 205 -29.81 21.92 8.08
N PHE A 206 -29.04 21.41 9.05
CA PHE A 206 -27.58 21.37 9.00
C PHE A 206 -27.02 19.94 8.89
N CYS A 207 -25.71 19.82 8.67
CA CYS A 207 -24.99 18.56 8.71
C CYS A 207 -24.35 18.35 10.10
N SER A 208 -24.70 17.26 10.80
CA SER A 208 -24.33 17.08 12.21
C SER A 208 -22.88 16.63 12.44
N VAL A 209 -22.26 15.93 11.48
CA VAL A 209 -20.91 15.36 11.63
C VAL A 209 -19.82 16.25 10.98
N GLY A 210 -20.19 16.99 9.94
CA GLY A 210 -19.27 17.79 9.15
C GLY A 210 -19.94 18.28 7.86
N ALA A 211 -19.23 19.03 7.01
CA ALA A 211 -19.80 19.55 5.78
C ALA A 211 -20.37 18.41 4.93
N CYS A 212 -21.61 18.56 4.46
CA CYS A 212 -22.29 17.52 3.71
C CYS A 212 -23.17 18.11 2.62
N VAL A 213 -23.49 17.26 1.66
CA VAL A 213 -24.43 17.50 0.58
C VAL A 213 -25.72 16.76 0.92
N LYS A 214 -26.83 17.47 0.87
CA LYS A 214 -28.17 16.94 1.07
C LYS A 214 -28.84 16.76 -0.28
N VAL A 215 -29.26 15.54 -0.56
CA VAL A 215 -30.05 15.19 -1.75
C VAL A 215 -31.40 14.70 -1.30
N LYS A 216 -32.46 15.27 -1.89
CA LYS A 216 -33.82 14.79 -1.75
C LYS A 216 -34.37 14.38 -3.11
N LEU A 217 -34.63 13.08 -3.27
CA LEU A 217 -35.28 12.54 -4.46
C LEU A 217 -36.78 12.44 -4.19
N ASN A 218 -37.56 13.37 -4.74
CA ASN A 218 -39.02 13.29 -4.78
C ASN A 218 -39.44 12.24 -5.83
N LEU A 219 -40.19 11.21 -5.43
CA LEU A 219 -40.54 10.06 -6.28
C LEU A 219 -42.03 9.75 -6.22
N ASP A 220 -42.70 9.76 -7.37
CA ASP A 220 -44.08 9.30 -7.50
C ASP A 220 -44.18 7.77 -7.35
N PRO A 221 -45.38 7.23 -7.05
CA PRO A 221 -45.60 5.78 -7.00
C PRO A 221 -45.15 5.08 -8.29
N GLY A 222 -44.24 4.12 -8.16
CA GLY A 222 -43.67 3.36 -9.28
C GLY A 222 -42.53 4.05 -10.02
N GLN A 223 -42.11 5.25 -9.61
CA GLN A 223 -40.99 5.97 -10.21
C GLN A 223 -39.64 5.46 -9.69
N SER A 224 -38.63 5.49 -10.55
CA SER A 224 -37.23 5.34 -10.17
C SER A 224 -36.42 6.60 -10.46
N SER A 225 -35.39 6.82 -9.66
CA SER A 225 -34.40 7.89 -9.85
C SER A 225 -33.05 7.41 -9.37
N SER A 226 -32.01 8.13 -9.74
CA SER A 226 -30.66 7.86 -9.27
C SER A 226 -29.87 9.13 -9.11
N PHE A 227 -28.83 9.07 -8.28
CA PHE A 227 -27.79 10.07 -8.30
C PHE A 227 -26.41 9.43 -8.20
N VAL A 228 -25.41 10.14 -8.73
CA VAL A 228 -24.00 9.76 -8.71
C VAL A 228 -23.21 10.90 -8.08
N PHE A 229 -22.66 10.67 -6.90
CA PHE A 229 -21.72 11.58 -6.28
C PHE A 229 -20.29 11.18 -6.66
N THR A 230 -19.60 12.04 -7.40
CA THR A 230 -18.24 11.80 -7.90
C THR A 230 -17.24 12.69 -7.19
N ILE A 231 -16.20 12.08 -6.63
CA ILE A 231 -15.07 12.74 -5.99
C ILE A 231 -13.86 12.53 -6.88
N THR A 232 -13.26 13.61 -7.36
CA THR A 232 -11.95 13.56 -8.04
C THR A 232 -10.89 13.98 -7.05
N LEU A 233 -9.87 13.15 -6.89
CA LEU A 233 -8.78 13.41 -5.96
C LEU A 233 -7.43 13.05 -6.57
N THR A 234 -6.41 13.78 -6.11
CA THR A 234 -5.01 13.48 -6.37
C THR A 234 -4.45 12.83 -5.11
N SER A 235 -3.97 11.59 -5.25
CA SER A 235 -3.27 10.88 -4.19
C SER A 235 -1.77 10.93 -4.46
N THR A 236 -1.02 11.29 -3.43
CA THR A 236 0.44 11.35 -3.44
C THR A 236 0.97 10.33 -2.44
N ALA A 237 1.75 9.37 -2.94
CA ALA A 237 2.46 8.42 -2.09
C ALA A 237 3.90 8.90 -1.88
N TYR A 238 4.23 9.12 -0.61
CA TYR A 238 5.60 9.36 -0.16
C TYR A 238 6.18 8.04 0.32
N SER A 239 7.39 7.70 -0.14
CA SER A 239 8.21 6.73 0.55
C SER A 239 9.21 7.48 1.43
N TRP A 240 9.52 6.91 2.58
CA TRP A 240 10.53 7.43 3.50
C TRP A 240 11.60 6.35 3.54
N TRP A 241 12.83 6.68 3.16
CA TRP A 241 13.91 5.72 3.13
C TRP A 241 15.17 6.35 3.70
N ASP A 242 15.94 5.53 4.39
CA ASP A 242 17.33 5.80 4.72
C ASP A 242 18.16 4.73 4.00
N SER A 243 18.45 4.96 2.72
CA SER A 243 19.31 4.04 1.96
C SER A 243 19.96 4.75 0.77
N GLY A 244 21.24 4.47 0.52
CA GLY A 244 21.95 4.92 -0.68
C GLY A 244 21.45 4.26 -1.98
N ARG A 245 20.42 3.41 -1.94
CA ARG A 245 19.80 2.81 -3.12
C ARG A 245 18.76 3.72 -3.79
N VAL A 246 18.35 4.77 -3.10
CA VAL A 246 17.35 5.72 -3.58
C VAL A 246 18.03 7.09 -3.79
N ASP A 247 17.64 7.78 -4.86
CA ASP A 247 18.24 9.06 -5.25
C ASP A 247 17.98 10.13 -4.18
N SER A 248 19.03 10.82 -3.75
CA SER A 248 18.96 11.85 -2.69
C SER A 248 18.14 13.08 -3.07
N ARG A 249 17.79 13.24 -4.36
CA ARG A 249 16.89 14.31 -4.81
C ARG A 249 15.42 14.03 -4.50
N ILE A 250 15.09 12.81 -4.08
CA ILE A 250 13.71 12.50 -3.75
C ILE A 250 13.42 13.01 -2.33
N ASN A 251 12.38 13.82 -2.21
CA ASN A 251 11.93 14.39 -0.94
C ASN A 251 11.62 13.30 0.09
N GLY A 252 12.02 13.54 1.34
CA GLY A 252 11.72 12.66 2.48
C GLY A 252 12.91 11.85 2.98
N ILE A 253 14.08 11.92 2.32
CA ILE A 253 15.30 11.24 2.78
C ILE A 253 15.80 11.80 4.13
N ASP A 254 15.80 13.13 4.29
CA ASP A 254 16.28 13.80 5.51
C ASP A 254 15.31 13.65 6.69
N SER A 255 14.06 13.23 6.42
CA SER A 255 13.01 13.05 7.42
C SER A 255 12.62 11.59 7.61
N GLY A 256 13.29 10.66 6.93
CA GLY A 256 13.03 9.23 7.03
C GLY A 256 13.39 8.70 8.41
N ILE A 257 12.67 7.70 8.90
CA ILE A 257 13.03 7.04 10.16
C ILE A 257 14.33 6.27 9.96
N SER A 258 15.31 6.54 10.82
CA SER A 258 16.63 5.93 10.86
C SER A 258 17.00 5.58 12.30
N MET A 259 18.16 4.94 12.48
CA MET A 259 18.74 4.70 13.81
C MET A 259 18.90 6.02 14.59
N ASP A 260 19.33 7.08 13.91
CA ASP A 260 19.69 8.34 14.55
C ASP A 260 18.48 9.15 15.04
N ASN A 261 17.27 8.89 14.53
CA ASN A 261 16.08 9.70 14.81
C ASN A 261 14.84 8.92 15.28
N SER A 262 14.92 7.60 15.43
CA SER A 262 13.77 6.80 15.85
C SER A 262 13.49 6.86 17.35
N GLY A 263 14.52 7.17 18.14
CA GLY A 263 14.49 7.05 19.60
C GLY A 263 14.56 5.59 20.06
N THR A 264 14.27 5.42 21.35
CA THR A 264 14.36 4.17 22.10
C THR A 264 12.97 3.53 22.31
N PHE A 265 12.93 2.33 22.92
CA PHE A 265 11.67 1.71 23.34
C PHE A 265 10.89 2.54 24.37
N ASP A 266 11.57 3.34 25.19
CA ASP A 266 10.90 4.19 26.19
C ASP A 266 10.16 5.36 25.53
N ASP A 267 10.69 5.88 24.42
CA ASP A 267 10.07 6.96 23.64
C ASP A 267 8.76 6.53 22.97
N VAL A 268 8.57 5.22 22.75
CA VAL A 268 7.31 4.66 22.25
C VAL A 268 6.16 5.05 23.15
N SER A 269 6.40 5.06 24.48
CA SER A 269 5.39 5.42 25.46
C SER A 269 4.87 6.85 25.30
N LEU A 270 5.76 7.76 24.87
CA LEU A 270 5.52 9.20 24.71
C LEU A 270 4.83 9.56 23.39
N ARG A 271 4.83 8.67 22.40
CA ARG A 271 4.16 8.87 21.09
C ARG A 271 2.62 8.80 21.17
N ASP A 272 2.05 8.72 22.37
CA ASP A 272 0.61 8.57 22.66
C ASP A 272 0.01 9.80 23.34
N ALA A 273 0.14 10.98 22.73
CA ALA A 273 -0.47 12.20 23.25
C ALA A 273 -2.02 12.17 23.23
N PHE A 274 -2.64 11.17 22.60
CA PHE A 274 -4.09 11.14 22.32
C PHE A 274 -4.84 9.89 22.84
N GLY A 275 -4.24 9.04 23.67
CA GLY A 275 -4.93 8.08 24.55
C GLY A 275 -5.44 6.78 23.90
N ASP A 276 -5.59 6.75 22.57
CA ASP A 276 -6.04 5.57 21.84
C ASP A 276 -4.91 4.57 21.54
N ALA A 277 -3.63 4.89 21.78
CA ALA A 277 -2.54 3.96 21.44
C ALA A 277 -2.37 2.81 22.46
N GLN A 278 -2.88 2.96 23.69
CA GLN A 278 -2.79 1.91 24.72
C GLN A 278 -3.47 0.61 24.29
N GLN A 279 -4.58 0.70 23.55
CA GLN A 279 -5.27 -0.50 23.07
C GLN A 279 -4.42 -1.31 22.08
N TYR A 280 -3.54 -0.65 21.32
CA TYR A 280 -2.70 -1.29 20.30
C TYR A 280 -1.38 -1.87 20.85
N ARG A 281 -1.07 -1.63 22.12
CA ARG A 281 0.15 -2.09 22.83
C ARG A 281 -0.01 -3.43 23.53
N SER A 282 -1.16 -4.09 23.41
CA SER A 282 -1.36 -5.39 24.03
C SER A 282 -0.39 -6.43 23.46
N ALA A 283 0.18 -7.25 24.36
CA ALA A 283 1.10 -8.32 23.98
C ALA A 283 0.44 -9.38 23.07
N LYS A 284 -0.90 -9.46 23.08
CA LYS A 284 -1.69 -10.29 22.17
C LYS A 284 -2.59 -9.40 21.31
N TRP A 285 -2.71 -9.73 20.03
CA TRP A 285 -3.55 -8.97 19.09
C TRP A 285 -4.23 -9.90 18.09
N TYR A 286 -5.39 -9.45 17.59
CA TYR A 286 -6.27 -10.19 16.69
C TYR A 286 -6.70 -11.56 17.25
N ASP A 287 -7.69 -11.52 18.15
CA ASP A 287 -8.36 -12.71 18.68
C ASP A 287 -9.23 -13.33 17.58
N ARG A 288 -8.97 -14.59 17.25
CA ARG A 288 -9.77 -15.35 16.27
C ARG A 288 -10.75 -16.30 16.95
N GLY A 289 -10.86 -16.22 18.27
CA GLY A 289 -11.67 -17.11 19.10
C GLY A 289 -11.10 -18.52 19.24
N VAL A 290 -11.84 -19.34 19.99
CA VAL A 290 -11.57 -20.77 20.18
C VAL A 290 -12.29 -21.59 19.11
N SER A 291 -11.56 -22.46 18.43
CA SER A 291 -12.10 -23.40 17.43
C SER A 291 -11.21 -24.64 17.40
N PRO A 292 -11.72 -25.88 17.22
CA PRO A 292 -10.87 -27.08 17.21
C PRO A 292 -9.70 -27.04 16.19
N VAL A 293 -9.87 -26.31 15.09
CA VAL A 293 -8.83 -26.08 14.06
C VAL A 293 -7.83 -25.01 14.49
N LEU A 294 -8.29 -24.02 15.27
CA LEU A 294 -7.47 -22.95 15.84
C LEU A 294 -6.85 -23.35 17.18
N ASP A 295 -7.42 -24.25 17.97
CA ASP A 295 -6.92 -24.63 19.30
C ASP A 295 -5.77 -25.63 19.19
N SER A 296 -5.68 -26.34 18.06
CA SER A 296 -4.56 -27.20 17.71
C SER A 296 -3.37 -26.44 17.10
N ARG A 297 -3.55 -25.14 16.81
CA ARG A 297 -2.62 -24.30 16.03
C ARG A 297 -2.26 -23.01 16.78
N SER A 298 -3.27 -22.25 17.15
CA SER A 298 -3.17 -20.99 17.88
C SER A 298 -3.09 -21.20 19.39
N LEU A 299 -2.18 -20.46 19.98
CA LEU A 299 -1.86 -20.39 21.40
C LEU A 299 -2.97 -19.62 22.16
N GLY A 300 -4.20 -20.15 22.11
CA GLY A 300 -5.40 -19.56 22.69
C GLY A 300 -6.15 -18.58 21.78
N GLY A 301 -6.23 -18.82 20.47
CA GLY A 301 -7.02 -18.03 19.49
C GLY A 301 -6.27 -16.90 18.80
N TRP A 302 -5.18 -16.41 19.41
CA TRP A 302 -4.49 -15.19 18.97
C TRP A 302 -3.62 -15.42 17.74
N ALA A 303 -3.77 -14.55 16.73
CA ALA A 303 -2.87 -14.55 15.58
C ALA A 303 -1.51 -13.94 15.92
N ILE A 304 -1.50 -12.90 16.75
CA ILE A 304 -0.29 -12.19 17.19
C ILE A 304 -0.13 -12.39 18.69
N ASN A 305 1.02 -12.91 19.12
CA ASN A 305 1.28 -13.24 20.52
C ASN A 305 2.76 -13.07 20.87
N ALA A 306 3.09 -11.94 21.50
CA ALA A 306 4.43 -11.62 21.98
C ALA A 306 4.86 -12.40 23.23
N GLN A 307 3.92 -13.08 23.90
CA GLN A 307 4.21 -13.82 25.13
C GLN A 307 4.64 -15.27 24.86
N HIS A 308 4.63 -15.71 23.61
CA HIS A 308 5.02 -17.07 23.27
C HIS A 308 6.54 -17.25 23.36
N GLU A 309 6.98 -18.39 23.87
CA GLU A 309 8.40 -18.71 24.08
C GLU A 309 9.24 -18.55 22.81
N GLU A 310 8.78 -19.12 21.69
CA GLU A 310 9.43 -18.97 20.37
C GLU A 310 9.64 -17.49 19.97
N VAL A 311 8.63 -16.64 20.23
CA VAL A 311 8.70 -15.22 19.88
C VAL A 311 9.70 -14.50 20.79
N ILE A 312 9.68 -14.82 22.09
CA ILE A 312 10.61 -14.24 23.07
C ILE A 312 12.05 -14.66 22.75
N GLU A 313 12.29 -15.92 22.40
CA GLU A 313 13.60 -16.43 22.03
C GLU A 313 14.15 -15.69 20.81
N VAL A 314 13.37 -15.62 19.74
CA VAL A 314 13.76 -14.91 18.51
C VAL A 314 13.95 -13.41 18.76
N ALA A 315 13.09 -12.79 19.56
CA ALA A 315 13.24 -11.38 19.94
C ALA A 315 14.55 -11.11 20.71
N ASN A 316 14.96 -12.03 21.58
CA ASN A 316 16.23 -11.94 22.29
C ASN A 316 17.42 -12.10 21.33
N GLN A 317 17.34 -13.04 20.39
CA GLN A 317 18.36 -13.21 19.35
C GLN A 317 18.51 -11.94 18.48
N ILE A 318 17.39 -11.34 18.08
CA ILE A 318 17.37 -10.08 17.33
C ILE A 318 18.01 -8.96 18.16
N SER A 319 17.64 -8.83 19.43
CA SER A 319 18.22 -7.80 20.33
C SER A 319 19.74 -7.93 20.44
N GLN A 320 20.27 -9.15 20.47
CA GLN A 320 21.72 -9.42 20.54
C GLN A 320 22.45 -9.16 19.22
N SER A 321 21.73 -9.05 18.10
CA SER A 321 22.30 -8.79 16.78
C SER A 321 22.46 -7.30 16.48
N LEU A 322 21.89 -6.43 17.32
CA LEU A 322 21.99 -4.98 17.16
C LEU A 322 23.40 -4.49 17.53
N PRO A 323 23.89 -3.40 16.91
CA PRO A 323 25.15 -2.79 17.27
C PRO A 323 25.24 -2.42 18.76
N GLU A 324 26.47 -2.42 19.29
CA GLU A 324 26.72 -1.96 20.65
C GLU A 324 26.27 -0.50 20.82
N GLY A 325 25.52 -0.22 21.89
CA GLY A 325 24.94 1.11 22.15
C GLY A 325 23.57 1.36 21.51
N GLU A 326 23.07 0.44 20.67
CA GLU A 326 21.81 0.59 19.92
C GLU A 326 20.77 -0.50 20.29
N THR A 327 20.97 -1.20 21.40
CA THR A 327 20.16 -2.37 21.79
C THR A 327 18.71 -2.04 22.14
N ASP A 328 18.43 -0.77 22.44
CA ASP A 328 17.10 -0.22 22.75
C ASP A 328 16.53 0.64 21.62
N ASN A 329 17.23 0.74 20.49
CA ASN A 329 16.80 1.53 19.34
C ASN A 329 15.54 0.92 18.68
N ALA A 330 14.46 1.70 18.64
CA ALA A 330 13.16 1.21 18.16
C ALA A 330 13.18 0.83 16.66
N TYR A 331 13.79 1.67 15.82
CA TYR A 331 13.92 1.38 14.39
C TYR A 331 14.89 0.23 14.14
N GLY A 332 16.03 0.24 14.82
CA GLY A 332 17.04 -0.81 14.70
C GLY A 332 16.46 -2.19 14.97
N TYR A 333 15.72 -2.32 16.07
CA TYR A 333 15.03 -3.57 16.40
C TYR A 333 13.98 -3.96 15.36
N ALA A 334 13.12 -3.03 14.94
CA ALA A 334 12.09 -3.32 13.94
C ALA A 334 12.69 -3.74 12.59
N ARG A 335 13.76 -3.06 12.17
CA ARG A 335 14.51 -3.39 10.96
C ARG A 335 15.15 -4.78 11.07
N ALA A 336 15.81 -5.06 12.18
CA ALA A 336 16.44 -6.35 12.41
C ALA A 336 15.41 -7.50 12.47
N ALA A 337 14.21 -7.26 13.02
CA ALA A 337 13.12 -8.22 12.99
C ALA A 337 12.62 -8.51 11.56
N PHE A 338 12.51 -7.46 10.72
CA PHE A 338 12.18 -7.63 9.30
C PHE A 338 13.27 -8.45 8.58
N ASP A 339 14.54 -8.10 8.77
CA ASP A 339 15.66 -8.79 8.14
C ASP A 339 15.78 -10.25 8.62
N TYR A 340 15.45 -10.51 9.90
CA TYR A 340 15.35 -11.86 10.44
C TYR A 340 14.30 -12.68 9.69
N LEU A 341 13.06 -12.18 9.59
CA LEU A 341 12.00 -12.89 8.87
C LEU A 341 12.35 -13.09 7.40
N HIS A 342 12.89 -12.08 6.73
CA HIS A 342 13.31 -12.20 5.34
C HIS A 342 14.36 -13.30 5.13
N LYS A 343 15.24 -13.50 6.11
CA LYS A 343 16.31 -14.50 6.06
C LYS A 343 15.85 -15.90 6.49
N HIS A 344 14.90 -15.99 7.43
CA HIS A 344 14.55 -17.22 8.13
C HIS A 344 13.15 -17.77 7.79
N ALA A 345 12.27 -16.98 7.16
CA ALA A 345 10.93 -17.40 6.75
C ALA A 345 10.80 -17.39 5.21
N THR A 346 10.56 -18.56 4.61
CA THR A 346 10.25 -18.64 3.17
C THR A 346 8.80 -18.25 2.88
N TYR A 347 8.54 -17.70 1.69
CA TYR A 347 7.17 -17.39 1.28
C TYR A 347 6.39 -18.66 0.92
N ASP A 348 5.30 -18.92 1.65
CA ASP A 348 4.46 -20.09 1.44
C ASP A 348 3.34 -19.80 0.43
N LYS A 349 3.44 -20.39 -0.78
CA LYS A 349 2.41 -20.25 -1.82
C LYS A 349 1.21 -21.18 -1.62
N GLN A 350 1.31 -22.10 -0.66
CA GLN A 350 0.31 -23.12 -0.35
C GLN A 350 -0.13 -22.97 1.10
N ALA A 351 -0.03 -21.74 1.63
CA ALA A 351 -0.41 -21.44 2.99
C ALA A 351 -1.87 -21.87 3.26
N PRO A 352 -2.18 -22.30 4.49
CA PRO A 352 -3.53 -22.70 4.82
C PRO A 352 -4.51 -21.54 4.66
N ILE A 353 -5.77 -21.85 4.33
CA ILE A 353 -6.86 -20.85 4.25
C ILE A 353 -6.99 -20.02 5.54
N ILE A 354 -6.68 -20.64 6.67
CA ILE A 354 -6.58 -19.97 7.96
C ILE A 354 -5.10 -19.81 8.27
N ALA A 355 -4.60 -18.58 8.16
CA ALA A 355 -3.21 -18.24 8.44
C ALA A 355 -2.75 -18.75 9.82
N ARG A 356 -1.55 -19.32 9.89
CA ARG A 356 -0.83 -19.57 11.14
C ARG A 356 -0.66 -18.29 11.96
N SER A 357 -0.58 -18.46 13.27
CA SER A 357 -0.17 -17.40 14.18
C SER A 357 1.32 -17.05 13.98
N GLY A 358 1.73 -15.90 14.47
CA GLY A 358 3.12 -15.45 14.40
C GLY A 358 4.12 -16.46 14.98
N PRO A 359 3.88 -17.01 16.19
CA PRO A 359 4.73 -18.06 16.76
C PRO A 359 4.83 -19.32 15.88
N GLU A 360 3.72 -19.76 15.28
CA GLU A 360 3.72 -20.92 14.39
C GLU A 360 4.48 -20.65 13.08
N CYS A 361 4.38 -19.43 12.55
CA CYS A 361 5.15 -19.02 11.37
C CYS A 361 6.66 -19.02 11.66
N LEU A 362 7.07 -18.50 12.83
CA LEU A 362 8.47 -18.55 13.28
C LEU A 362 8.97 -19.99 13.41
N ALA A 363 8.22 -20.83 14.14
CA ALA A 363 8.58 -22.23 14.34
C ALA A 363 8.63 -23.04 13.03
N ALA A 364 7.76 -22.72 12.07
CA ALA A 364 7.73 -23.39 10.77
C ALA A 364 8.81 -22.88 9.80
N GLY A 365 9.38 -21.69 10.01
CA GLY A 365 10.32 -21.06 9.07
C GLY A 365 9.71 -20.77 7.71
N THR A 366 8.39 -20.62 7.61
CA THR A 366 7.67 -20.35 6.36
C THR A 366 6.30 -19.73 6.64
N GLY A 367 5.84 -18.88 5.73
CA GLY A 367 4.48 -18.37 5.73
C GLY A 367 4.14 -17.45 4.57
N ASP A 368 2.86 -17.21 4.33
CA ASP A 368 2.40 -16.21 3.37
C ASP A 368 2.47 -14.77 3.95
N CYS A 369 1.87 -13.80 3.25
CA CYS A 369 1.87 -12.41 3.69
C CYS A 369 1.21 -12.20 5.06
N ASP A 370 0.15 -12.94 5.37
CA ASP A 370 -0.59 -12.77 6.63
C ASP A 370 0.20 -13.40 7.78
N GLU A 371 0.76 -14.58 7.57
CA GLU A 371 1.53 -15.32 8.56
C GLU A 371 2.85 -14.62 8.93
N GLN A 372 3.58 -14.13 7.93
CA GLN A 372 4.80 -13.36 8.18
C GLN A 372 4.50 -12.01 8.85
N THR A 373 3.38 -11.38 8.52
CA THR A 373 2.91 -10.18 9.22
C THR A 373 2.58 -10.49 10.69
N ASN A 374 1.90 -11.60 10.96
CA ASN A 374 1.61 -12.05 12.33
C ASN A 374 2.90 -12.27 13.13
N ALA A 375 3.93 -12.88 12.51
CA ALA A 375 5.23 -13.10 13.13
C ALA A 375 5.94 -11.78 13.42
N PHE A 376 6.00 -10.88 12.44
CA PHE A 376 6.62 -9.57 12.57
C PHE A 376 5.99 -8.77 13.71
N LEU A 377 4.66 -8.66 13.73
CA LEU A 377 3.93 -7.92 14.74
C LEU A 377 4.04 -8.56 16.14
N SER A 378 4.22 -9.88 16.22
CA SER A 378 4.49 -10.56 17.50
C SER A 378 5.87 -10.19 18.05
N LEU A 379 6.90 -10.12 17.19
CA LEU A 379 8.26 -9.74 17.57
C LEU A 379 8.36 -8.29 18.02
N LEU A 380 7.68 -7.36 17.33
CA LEU A 380 7.64 -5.94 17.69
C LEU A 380 7.04 -5.73 19.08
N ARG A 381 5.93 -6.42 19.38
CA ARG A 381 5.22 -6.29 20.66
C ARG A 381 6.00 -6.80 21.87
N VAL A 382 7.03 -7.63 21.70
CA VAL A 382 7.95 -7.99 22.81
C VAL A 382 8.62 -6.75 23.40
N LYS A 383 8.85 -5.73 22.56
CA LYS A 383 9.45 -4.44 22.95
C LYS A 383 8.41 -3.32 23.09
N ASN A 384 7.13 -3.67 23.24
CA ASN A 384 6.02 -2.72 23.35
C ASN A 384 5.86 -1.80 22.12
N LEU A 385 6.34 -2.22 20.96
CA LEU A 385 6.15 -1.54 19.68
C LEU A 385 4.78 -1.96 19.10
N PRO A 386 3.79 -1.04 18.98
CA PRO A 386 2.44 -1.35 18.52
C PRO A 386 2.37 -1.73 17.03
#